data_AF-A0A8B6Y2D8-F1
#
_entry.id   AF-A0A8B6Y2D8-F1
#
_cell.length_a   1.000
_cell.length_b   1.000
_cell.length_c   1.000
_cell.angle_alpha   90.00
_cell.angle_beta   90.00
_cell.angle_gamma   90.00
#
_symmetry.space_group_name_H-M   'P 1'
#
loop_
_entity.id
_entity.type
_entity.pdbx_description
1 polymer ?
#
loop_
_entity_poly.entity_id
_entity_poly.type
_entity_poly.pdbx_seq_one_letter_code
_entity_poly.pdbx_strand_id
1 'polypeptide(L)'
;MVKDPLELLKAELINILEKNILPQLPIQFPDGGIIFQQDGALCHMAHSVTNFLNRNVPILPWTGNSSNINPIDLWMVFKKRIADRKSTTKVALIEVLIEVWTYDPEIQDMCPRLIDGMPKRVEKLIAARGASTKH
;
A
#
# COMPACT_ATOMS: atom_id res chain seq x y z
N MET A 1 17.98 24.60 13.65
CA MET A 1 16.66 24.56 12.98
C MET A 1 16.15 23.14 13.00
N VAL A 2 15.04 22.88 13.69
CA VAL A 2 14.34 21.59 13.61
C VAL A 2 13.65 21.54 12.24
N LYS A 3 13.98 20.54 11.41
CA LYS A 3 13.29 20.34 10.13
C LYS A 3 11.83 19.98 10.42
N ASP A 4 10.90 20.55 9.66
CA ASP A 4 9.48 20.22 9.72
C ASP A 4 9.30 18.69 9.59
N PRO A 5 8.65 18.01 10.56
CA PRO A 5 8.40 16.56 10.51
C PRO A 5 7.76 16.10 9.21
N LEU A 6 6.90 16.92 8.60
CA LEU A 6 6.25 16.59 7.34
C LEU A 6 7.25 16.62 6.16
N GLU A 7 8.24 17.52 6.18
CA GLU A 7 9.30 17.56 5.16
C GLU A 7 10.22 16.33 5.24
N LEU A 8 10.54 15.87 6.45
CA LEU A 8 11.30 14.64 6.64
C LEU A 8 10.54 13.43 6.08
N LEU A 9 9.24 13.32 6.39
CA LEU A 9 8.41 12.21 5.93
C LEU A 9 8.28 12.15 4.41
N LYS A 10 8.12 13.30 3.73
CA LYS A 10 8.09 13.37 2.26
C LYS A 10 9.41 12.90 1.63
N ALA A 11 10.54 13.36 2.18
CA ALA A 11 11.85 13.01 1.67
C ALA A 11 12.16 11.52 1.87
N GLU A 12 11.83 10.97 3.04
CA GLU A 12 11.97 9.54 3.33
C GLU A 12 11.10 8.69 2.40
N LEU A 13 9.86 9.12 2.15
CA LEU A 13 8.97 8.42 1.22
C LEU A 13 9.52 8.39 -0.21
N ILE A 14 10.00 9.52 -0.73
CA ILE A 14 10.62 9.56 -2.06
C ILE A 14 11.80 8.59 -2.11
N ASN A 15 12.66 8.61 -1.09
CA ASN A 15 13.80 7.71 -1.00
C ASN A 15 13.39 6.23 -0.92
N ILE A 16 12.29 5.88 -0.24
CA ILE A 16 11.75 4.52 -0.22
C ILE A 16 11.25 4.11 -1.60
N LEU A 17 10.47 4.97 -2.27
CA LEU A 17 9.93 4.71 -3.60
C LEU A 17 11.06 4.53 -4.63
N GLU A 18 12.03 5.44 -4.64
CA GLU A 18 13.18 5.43 -5.55
C GLU A 18 14.06 4.20 -5.38
N LYS A 19 14.34 3.79 -4.13
CA LYS A 19 15.29 2.71 -3.86
C LYS A 19 14.67 1.32 -3.90
N ASN A 20 13.38 1.19 -3.57
CA ASN A 20 12.76 -0.12 -3.34
C ASN A 20 11.64 -0.44 -4.34
N ILE A 21 10.88 0.56 -4.80
CA ILE A 21 9.69 0.32 -5.63
C ILE A 21 10.00 0.50 -7.11
N LEU A 22 10.51 1.68 -7.51
CA LEU A 22 10.78 1.98 -8.92
C LEU A 22 11.70 0.97 -9.63
N PRO A 23 12.80 0.47 -9.01
CA PRO A 23 13.66 -0.50 -9.66
C PRO A 23 13.00 -1.85 -9.91
N GLN A 24 11.93 -2.18 -9.16
CA GLN A 24 11.20 -3.45 -9.27
C GLN A 24 10.13 -3.40 -10.36
N LEU A 25 9.61 -2.22 -10.71
CA LEU A 25 8.53 -2.08 -11.68
C LEU A 25 8.86 -2.71 -13.05
N PRO A 26 10.00 -2.43 -13.70
CA PRO A 26 10.30 -3.05 -14.99
C PRO A 26 10.59 -4.55 -14.89
N ILE A 27 10.92 -5.06 -13.70
CA ILE A 27 11.16 -6.49 -13.45
C ILE A 27 9.82 -7.23 -13.31
N GLN A 28 8.88 -6.66 -12.55
CA GLN A 28 7.58 -7.26 -12.26
C GLN A 28 6.54 -7.02 -13.36
N PHE A 29 6.63 -5.87 -14.05
CA PHE A 29 5.70 -5.41 -15.09
C PHE A 29 6.49 -5.01 -16.34
N PRO A 30 7.09 -5.98 -17.05
CA PRO A 30 7.99 -5.70 -18.17
C PRO A 30 7.28 -5.07 -19.39
N ASP A 31 5.96 -5.22 -19.48
CA ASP A 31 5.12 -4.57 -20.49
C ASP A 31 4.72 -3.13 -20.13
N GLY A 32 5.06 -2.67 -18.93
CA GLY A 32 4.68 -1.36 -18.41
C GLY A 32 3.19 -1.25 -18.04
N GLY A 33 2.47 -2.36 -17.97
CA GLY A 33 1.03 -2.42 -17.67
C GLY A 33 0.68 -2.16 -16.20
N ILE A 34 1.19 -1.07 -15.62
CA ILE A 34 1.02 -0.76 -14.20
C ILE A 34 0.45 0.65 -13.95
N ILE A 35 -0.42 0.71 -12.94
CA ILE A 35 -0.89 1.95 -12.33
C ILE A 35 -0.58 1.87 -10.83
N PHE A 36 0.16 2.85 -10.32
CA PHE A 36 0.51 2.95 -8.91
C PHE A 36 -0.65 3.54 -8.09
N GLN A 37 -1.01 2.88 -7.00
CA GLN A 37 -2.04 3.37 -6.08
C GLN A 37 -1.40 3.77 -4.75
N GLN A 38 -1.82 4.92 -4.22
CA GLN A 38 -1.50 5.39 -2.87
C GLN A 38 -2.73 6.08 -2.26
N ASP A 39 -2.79 6.14 -0.93
CA ASP A 39 -3.89 6.82 -0.24
C ASP A 39 -3.70 8.36 -0.21
N GLY A 40 -4.71 9.05 0.31
CA GLY A 40 -4.72 10.51 0.43
C GLY A 40 -3.98 11.07 1.65
N ALA A 41 -2.97 10.39 2.20
CA ALA A 41 -2.20 10.93 3.31
C ALA A 41 -1.48 12.24 2.90
N LEU A 42 -1.31 13.19 3.84
CA LEU A 42 -0.74 14.51 3.53
C LEU A 42 0.66 14.45 2.92
N CYS A 43 1.49 13.48 3.32
CA CYS A 43 2.80 13.26 2.72
C CYS A 43 2.70 12.72 1.29
N HIS A 44 1.75 11.83 1.00
CA HIS A 44 1.53 11.24 -0.32
C HIS A 44 0.99 12.25 -1.33
N MET A 45 0.16 13.17 -0.86
CA MET A 45 -0.41 14.26 -1.67
C MET A 45 0.53 15.47 -1.82
N ALA A 46 1.68 15.46 -1.15
CA ALA A 46 2.64 16.55 -1.25
C ALA A 46 3.07 16.78 -2.71
N HIS A 47 3.26 18.04 -3.10
CA HIS A 47 3.63 18.37 -4.48
C HIS A 47 4.95 17.72 -4.91
N SER A 48 5.92 17.63 -4.00
CA SER A 48 7.20 16.95 -4.27
C SER A 48 7.02 15.46 -4.57
N VAL A 49 6.18 14.77 -3.80
CA VAL A 49 5.91 13.32 -3.93
C VAL A 49 5.09 13.03 -5.18
N THR A 50 4.00 13.78 -5.40
CA THR A 50 3.14 13.61 -6.58
C THR A 50 3.88 13.93 -7.88
N ASN A 51 4.69 14.99 -7.91
CA ASN A 51 5.55 15.27 -9.08
C ASN A 51 6.60 14.19 -9.31
N PHE A 52 7.20 13.66 -8.25
CA PHE A 52 8.16 12.56 -8.36
C PHE A 52 7.50 11.32 -8.98
N LEU A 53 6.35 10.90 -8.46
CA LEU A 53 5.64 9.74 -9.00
C LEU A 53 5.15 9.97 -10.44
N ASN A 54 4.55 11.12 -10.76
CA ASN A 54 4.05 11.42 -12.11
C ASN A 54 5.12 11.35 -13.21
N ARG A 55 6.41 11.53 -12.86
CA ARG A 55 7.53 11.41 -13.80
C ARG A 55 8.01 9.97 -13.99
N ASN A 56 7.66 9.06 -13.09
CA ASN A 56 8.23 7.71 -13.02
C ASN A 56 7.18 6.59 -13.22
N VAL A 57 5.93 6.79 -12.81
CA VAL A 57 4.87 5.77 -12.90
C VAL A 57 3.48 6.43 -12.97
N PRO A 58 2.54 5.91 -13.80
CA PRO A 58 1.16 6.38 -13.79
C PRO A 58 0.53 6.19 -12.41
N ILE A 59 -0.14 7.22 -11.88
CA ILE A 59 -0.79 7.17 -10.55
C ILE A 59 -2.31 7.04 -10.74
N LEU A 60 -2.94 6.15 -9.97
CA LEU A 60 -4.39 6.04 -9.89
C LEU A 60 -4.97 7.31 -9.26
N PRO A 61 -5.91 8.03 -9.92
CA PRO A 61 -6.61 9.13 -9.28
C PRO A 61 -7.40 8.63 -8.07
N TRP A 62 -7.06 9.12 -6.87
CA TRP A 62 -7.69 8.70 -5.63
C TRP A 62 -8.55 9.83 -5.05
N THR A 63 -9.85 9.61 -4.92
CA THR A 63 -10.74 10.57 -4.26
C THR A 63 -10.53 10.50 -2.74
N GLY A 64 -10.23 11.65 -2.11
CA GLY A 64 -9.76 11.76 -0.72
C GLY A 64 -10.60 11.02 0.34
N ASN A 65 -9.94 10.63 1.44
CA ASN A 65 -10.47 9.89 2.61
C ASN A 65 -11.34 8.65 2.35
N SER A 66 -11.26 8.03 1.17
CA SER A 66 -11.93 6.76 0.88
C SER A 66 -11.13 5.57 1.44
N SER A 67 -11.06 5.43 2.76
CA SER A 67 -10.53 4.22 3.41
C SER A 67 -11.23 2.94 2.96
N ASN A 68 -12.46 3.07 2.46
CA ASN A 68 -13.33 1.98 2.01
C ASN A 68 -12.86 1.30 0.71
N ILE A 69 -11.96 1.91 -0.07
CA ILE A 69 -11.50 1.32 -1.35
C ILE A 69 -10.07 0.77 -1.23
N ASN A 70 -9.30 1.15 -0.21
CA ASN A 70 -7.92 0.67 -0.10
C ASN A 70 -7.93 -0.85 0.18
N PRO A 71 -7.31 -1.71 -0.67
CA PRO A 71 -7.19 -3.15 -0.42
C PRO A 71 -6.23 -3.49 0.74
N ILE A 72 -6.09 -2.57 1.70
CA ILE A 72 -5.21 -2.65 2.86
C ILE A 72 -5.66 -3.64 3.93
N ASP A 73 -6.80 -4.31 3.70
CA ASP A 73 -7.33 -5.40 4.53
C ASP A 73 -6.32 -6.56 4.69
N LEU A 74 -5.34 -6.68 3.78
CA LEU A 74 -4.23 -7.62 3.91
C LEU A 74 -3.50 -7.47 5.26
N TRP A 75 -3.34 -6.25 5.78
CA TRP A 75 -2.66 -6.03 7.07
C TRP A 75 -3.38 -6.67 8.24
N MET A 76 -4.71 -6.79 8.20
CA MET A 76 -5.46 -7.42 9.28
C MET A 76 -5.07 -8.90 9.39
N VAL A 77 -5.05 -9.59 8.26
CA VAL A 77 -4.66 -11.00 8.17
C VAL A 77 -3.19 -11.16 8.52
N PHE A 78 -2.33 -10.30 7.97
CA PHE A 78 -0.90 -10.34 8.23
C PHE A 78 -0.56 -10.19 9.72
N LYS A 79 -1.14 -9.19 10.39
CA LYS A 79 -0.94 -8.98 11.84
C LYS A 79 -1.41 -10.18 12.66
N LYS A 80 -2.52 -10.81 12.27
CA LYS A 80 -3.02 -12.01 12.93
C LYS A 80 -2.01 -13.16 12.80
N ARG A 81 -1.52 -13.41 11.58
CA ARG A 81 -0.53 -14.48 11.32
C ARG A 81 0.78 -14.27 12.07
N ILE A 82 1.24 -13.02 12.20
CA ILE A 82 2.41 -12.68 13.02
C ILE A 82 2.14 -12.95 14.51
N ALA A 83 0.97 -12.53 15.01
CA ALA A 83 0.60 -12.71 16.41
C ALA A 83 0.55 -14.19 16.82
N ASP A 84 0.11 -15.06 15.91
CA ASP A 84 0.04 -16.51 16.13
C ASP A 84 1.44 -17.14 16.36
N ARG A 85 2.53 -16.51 15.86
CA ARG A 85 3.91 -16.98 16.00
C ARG A 85 4.61 -16.55 17.30
N LYS A 86 4.00 -15.65 18.08
CA LYS A 86 4.46 -15.20 19.41
C LYS A 86 5.95 -14.82 19.48
N SER A 87 6.31 -13.65 18.96
CA SER A 87 7.65 -13.08 19.11
C SER A 87 7.79 -12.24 20.37
N THR A 88 8.89 -12.40 21.13
CA THR A 88 9.17 -11.64 22.36
C THR A 88 10.29 -10.60 22.23
N THR A 89 10.98 -10.57 21.08
CA THR A 89 12.04 -9.61 20.78
C THR A 89 11.77 -8.93 19.44
N LYS A 90 12.35 -7.73 19.23
CA LYS A 90 12.26 -7.02 17.95
C LYS A 90 12.86 -7.82 16.80
N VAL A 91 13.98 -8.51 17.03
CA VAL A 91 14.65 -9.33 16.01
C VAL A 91 13.75 -10.49 15.59
N ALA A 92 13.23 -11.25 16.56
CA ALA A 92 12.31 -12.35 16.30
C ALA A 92 11.01 -11.86 15.64
N LEU A 93 10.54 -10.64 15.95
CA LEU A 93 9.38 -10.05 15.28
C LEU A 93 9.68 -9.74 13.81
N ILE A 94 10.86 -9.22 13.48
CA ILE A 94 11.27 -8.92 12.10
C ILE A 94 11.42 -10.21 11.30
N GLU A 95 12.02 -11.25 11.89
CA GLU A 95 12.15 -12.57 11.24
C GLU A 95 10.78 -13.17 10.93
N VAL A 96 9.86 -13.16 11.90
CA VAL A 96 8.47 -13.61 11.71
C VAL A 96 7.74 -12.76 10.67
N LEU A 97 7.92 -11.44 10.67
CA LEU A 97 7.34 -10.54 9.66
C LEU A 97 7.75 -10.98 8.25
N ILE A 98 9.04 -11.20 8.02
CA ILE A 98 9.59 -11.60 6.73
C ILE A 98 9.10 -13.01 6.35
N GLU A 99 9.13 -13.95 7.29
CA GLU A 99 8.68 -15.33 7.08
C GLU A 99 7.21 -15.38 6.66
N VAL A 100 6.33 -14.73 7.44
CA VAL A 100 4.89 -14.70 7.16
C VAL A 100 4.62 -14.00 5.82
N TRP A 101 5.30 -12.89 5.54
CA TRP A 101 5.09 -12.16 4.29
C TRP A 101 5.48 -13.00 3.08
N THR A 102 6.60 -13.72 3.17
CA THR A 102 7.21 -14.43 2.05
C THR A 102 6.57 -15.80 1.83
N TYR A 103 6.18 -16.50 2.90
CA TYR A 103 5.87 -17.93 2.83
C TYR A 103 4.49 -18.32 3.37
N ASP A 104 3.75 -17.44 4.06
CA ASP A 104 2.42 -17.80 4.55
C ASP A 104 1.41 -17.91 3.40
N PRO A 105 0.81 -19.10 3.15
CA PRO A 105 -0.09 -19.29 2.01
C PRO A 105 -1.32 -18.39 2.05
N GLU A 106 -1.85 -18.07 3.24
CA GLU A 106 -3.03 -17.20 3.31
C GLU A 106 -2.68 -15.78 2.87
N ILE A 107 -1.48 -15.30 3.19
CA ILE A 107 -1.00 -13.98 2.73
C ILE A 107 -0.84 -13.96 1.22
N GLN A 108 -0.21 -15.00 0.65
CA GLN A 108 -0.04 -15.14 -0.80
C GLN A 108 -1.39 -15.21 -1.53
N ASP A 109 -2.37 -15.94 -0.99
CA ASP A 109 -3.71 -16.07 -1.59
C ASP A 109 -4.60 -14.83 -1.38
N MET A 110 -4.36 -14.04 -0.32
CA MET A 110 -5.21 -12.91 0.01
C MET A 110 -4.99 -11.73 -0.94
N CYS A 111 -3.76 -11.47 -1.37
CA CYS A 111 -3.46 -10.33 -2.24
C CYS A 111 -4.24 -10.40 -3.58
N PRO A 112 -4.21 -11.50 -4.36
CA PRO A 112 -5.02 -11.62 -5.57
C PRO A 112 -6.52 -11.48 -5.30
N ARG A 113 -7.04 -12.13 -4.25
CA ARG A 113 -8.48 -12.05 -3.89
C ARG A 113 -8.94 -10.63 -3.57
N LEU A 114 -8.11 -9.84 -2.90
CA LEU A 114 -8.41 -8.45 -2.60
C LEU A 114 -8.44 -7.60 -3.87
N ILE A 115 -7.48 -7.81 -4.78
CA ILE A 115 -7.42 -7.13 -6.08
C ILE A 115 -8.61 -7.51 -6.96
N ASP A 116 -8.90 -8.80 -7.12
CA ASP A 116 -10.03 -9.32 -7.90
C ASP A 116 -11.39 -8.85 -7.35
N GLY A 117 -11.46 -8.56 -6.04
CA GLY A 117 -12.64 -8.01 -5.39
C GLY A 117 -12.88 -6.52 -5.64
N MET A 118 -11.88 -5.77 -6.12
CA MET A 118 -11.95 -4.32 -6.26
C MET A 118 -13.10 -3.82 -7.13
N PRO A 119 -13.40 -4.39 -8.32
CA PRO A 119 -14.52 -3.94 -9.14
C PRO A 119 -15.85 -3.95 -8.38
N LYS A 120 -16.13 -5.03 -7.64
CA LYS A 120 -17.34 -5.16 -6.82
C LYS A 120 -17.38 -4.15 -5.67
N ARG A 121 -16.22 -3.82 -5.08
CA ARG A 121 -16.12 -2.76 -4.04
C ARG A 121 -16.48 -1.40 -4.62
N VAL A 122 -15.97 -1.09 -5.81
CA VAL A 122 -16.27 0.16 -6.55
C VAL A 122 -17.75 0.23 -6.90
N GLU A 123 -18.36 -0.85 -7.39
CA GLU A 123 -19.80 -0.91 -7.68
C GLU A 123 -20.66 -0.60 -6.44
N LYS A 124 -20.32 -1.22 -5.30
CA LYS A 124 -21.01 -0.94 -4.03
C LYS A 124 -20.89 0.52 -3.61
N LEU A 125 -19.71 1.13 -3.78
CA LEU A 125 -19.49 2.52 -3.42
C LEU A 125 -20.29 3.48 -4.31
N ILE A 126 -20.36 3.18 -5.62
CA ILE A 126 -21.18 3.93 -6.57
C ILE A 126 -22.66 3.82 -6.18
N ALA A 127 -23.15 2.62 -5.89
CA ALA A 127 -24.52 2.39 -5.44
C ALA A 127 -24.83 3.14 -4.11
N ALA A 128 -23.85 3.21 -3.21
CA ALA A 128 -23.93 3.97 -1.97
C ALA A 128 -23.72 5.48 -2.13
N ARG A 129 -23.50 5.98 -3.36
CA ARG A 129 -23.20 7.39 -3.66
C ARG A 129 -22.04 7.95 -2.82
N GLY A 130 -21.01 7.14 -2.61
CA GLY A 130 -19.85 7.52 -1.79
C GLY A 130 -20.03 7.36 -0.28
N ALA A 131 -21.19 6.90 0.20
CA ALA A 131 -21.38 6.57 1.60
C ALA A 131 -20.62 5.29 2.00
N SER A 132 -20.53 5.03 3.31
CA SER A 132 -19.81 3.87 3.83
C SER A 132 -20.40 2.54 3.35
N THR A 133 -19.53 1.62 2.96
CA THR A 133 -19.86 0.30 2.43
C THR A 133 -19.19 -0.79 3.25
N LYS A 134 -19.87 -1.94 3.41
CA LYS A 134 -19.26 -3.14 4.02
C LYS A 134 -18.46 -3.92 2.96
N HIS A 135 -17.22 -4.25 3.32
CA HIS A 135 -16.27 -4.97 2.48
C HIS A 135 -15.95 -6.34 3.07
#